data_AF-A0ABD5G0C9-F1
#
_entry.id   AF-A0ABD5G0C9-F1
#
_cell.length_a   1.000
_cell.length_b   1.000
_cell.length_c   1.000
_cell.angle_alpha   90.00
_cell.angle_beta   90.00
_cell.angle_gamma   90.00
#
_symmetry.space_group_name_H-M   'P 1'
#
loop_
_entity.id
_entity.type
_entity.pdbx_description
1 polymer ?
#
loop_
_entity_poly.entity_id
_entity_poly.type
_entity_poly.pdbx_seq_one_letter_code
_entity_poly.pdbx_strand_id
1 'polypeptide(L)' 'MIDNDLLTDSIKSALKVEFLSSSKELFLYSRALYSAAIWGRNIDERNKIIQERDKPLK' A
#
# COMPACT_ATOMS: atom_id res chain seq x y z
N MET A 1 7.63 6.13 9.51
CA MET A 1 8.73 5.19 9.22
C MET A 1 8.44 4.55 7.86
N ILE A 2 9.43 4.41 6.98
CA ILE A 2 9.23 3.72 5.70
C ILE A 2 9.19 2.22 5.98
N ASP A 3 8.14 1.55 5.50
CA ASP A 3 8.07 0.09 5.52
C ASP A 3 8.89 -0.44 4.33
N ASN A 4 10.12 -0.87 4.61
CA ASN A 4 11.05 -1.30 3.57
C ASN A 4 10.58 -2.57 2.86
N ASP A 5 9.94 -3.50 3.57
CA ASP A 5 9.44 -4.74 2.98
C ASP A 5 8.31 -4.43 1.99
N LEU A 6 7.39 -3.55 2.38
CA LEU A 6 6.32 -3.09 1.50
C LEU A 6 6.86 -2.33 0.28
N LEU A 7 7.89 -1.50 0.47
CA LEU A 7 8.54 -0.79 -0.63
C LEU A 7 9.21 -1.78 -1.60
N THR A 8 9.93 -2.77 -1.07
CA THR A 8 10.53 -3.84 -1.86
C THR A 8 9.47 -4.61 -2.66
N ASP A 9 8.34 -4.96 -2.06
CA ASP A 9 7.26 -5.66 -2.75
C ASP A 9 6.55 -4.78 -3.79
N SER A 10 6.45 -3.48 -3.53
CA SER A 10 5.96 -2.50 -4.50
C SER A 10 6.88 -2.39 -5.71
N ILE A 11 8.20 -2.41 -5.50
CA ILE A 11 9.19 -2.44 -6.59
C ILE A 11 9.11 -3.76 -7.38
N LYS A 12 9.04 -4.91 -6.70
CA LYS A 12 8.85 -6.22 -7.36
C LYS A 12 7.58 -6.26 -8.20
N SER A 13 6.52 -5.62 -7.73
CA SER A 13 5.24 -5.54 -8.46
C SER A 13 5.34 -4.61 -9.67
N ALA A 14 6.01 -3.46 -9.53
CA ALA A 14 6.28 -2.55 -10.65
C ALA A 14 7.12 -3.21 -11.75
N LEU A 15 8.09 -4.05 -11.39
CA LEU A 15 8.92 -4.81 -12.35
C LEU A 15 8.13 -5.78 -13.22
N LYS A 16 6.90 -6.17 -12.83
CA LYS A 16 6.03 -7.05 -13.61
C LYS A 16 5.19 -6.30 -14.64
N VAL A 17 5.26 -4.97 -14.68
CA VAL A 17 4.43 -4.14 -15.57
C VAL A 17 5.18 -3.90 -16.88
N GLU A 18 4.74 -4.60 -17.93
CA GLU A 18 5.44 -4.67 -19.22
C GLU A 18 5.54 -3.33 -19.97
N PHE A 19 4.62 -2.39 -19.73
CA PHE A 19 4.61 -1.10 -20.43
C PHE A 19 5.49 -0.02 -19.77
N LEU A 20 6.10 -0.28 -18.61
CA LEU A 20 7.05 0.66 -18.01
C LEU A 20 8.37 0.57 -18.76
N SER A 21 8.77 1.68 -19.38
CA SER A 21 9.87 1.76 -20.35
C SER A 21 11.13 2.42 -19.80
N SER A 22 11.07 2.99 -18.59
CA SER A 22 12.20 3.67 -17.98
C SER A 22 12.29 3.44 -16.47
N SER A 23 13.50 3.61 -15.92
CA SER A 23 13.74 3.59 -14.48
C SER A 23 12.91 4.65 -13.73
N LYS A 24 12.65 5.80 -14.37
CA LYS A 24 11.80 6.86 -13.83
C LYS A 24 10.35 6.41 -13.70
N GLU A 25 9.80 5.78 -14.73
CA GLU A 25 8.44 5.22 -14.71
C GLU A 25 8.31 4.11 -13.67
N LEU A 26 9.29 3.20 -13.62
CA LEU A 26 9.36 2.15 -12.59
C LEU A 26 9.36 2.72 -11.17
N PHE A 27 10.18 3.75 -10.92
CA PHE A 27 10.28 4.38 -9.61
C PHE A 27 8.97 5.10 -9.22
N LEU A 28 8.35 5.83 -10.16
CA LEU A 28 7.08 6.51 -9.92
C LEU A 28 5.96 5.50 -9.66
N TYR A 29 5.88 4.44 -10.45
CA TYR A 29 4.87 3.41 -10.32
C TYR A 29 5.02 2.62 -9.01
N SER A 30 6.23 2.18 -8.65
CA SER A 30 6.48 1.51 -7.37
C SER A 30 6.15 2.39 -6.17
N ARG A 31 6.44 3.70 -6.23
CA ARG A 31 6.02 4.63 -5.17
C ARG A 31 4.51 4.80 -5.11
N ALA A 32 3.81 4.84 -6.24
CA ALA A 32 2.36 4.90 -6.26
C ALA A 32 1.73 3.66 -5.62
N LEU A 33 2.24 2.46 -5.93
CA LEU A 33 1.82 1.20 -5.30
C LEU A 33 2.05 1.23 -3.78
N TYR A 34 3.24 1.64 -3.33
CA TYR A 34 3.55 1.76 -1.91
C TYR A 34 2.58 2.71 -1.20
N SER A 35 2.37 3.90 -1.76
CA SER A 35 1.47 4.91 -1.19
C SER A 35 0.02 4.41 -1.10
N ALA A 36 -0.46 3.73 -2.15
CA ALA A 36 -1.80 3.13 -2.15
C ALA A 36 -1.94 2.06 -1.06
N ALA A 37 -0.93 1.20 -0.89
CA ALA A 37 -0.94 0.16 0.14
C ALA A 37 -0.92 0.73 1.57
N ILE A 38 -0.10 1.75 1.83
CA ILE A 38 -0.10 2.46 3.12
C ILE A 38 -1.46 3.11 3.40
N TRP A 39 -2.06 3.75 2.39
CA TRP A 39 -3.37 4.35 2.54
C TRP A 39 -4.42 3.29 2.89
N GLY A 40 -4.44 2.16 2.17
CA GLY A 40 -5.33 1.03 2.45
C GLY A 40 -5.21 0.53 3.90
N ARG A 41 -3.98 0.30 4.38
CA ARG A 41 -3.73 -0.11 5.77
C ARG A 41 -4.30 0.88 6.79
N ASN A 42 -4.14 2.18 6.54
CA ASN A 42 -4.67 3.20 7.45
C ASN A 42 -6.21 3.22 7.48
N ILE A 43 -6.84 3.00 6.33
CA ILE A 43 -8.30 2.87 6.27
C ILE A 43 -8.77 1.61 7.00
N ASP A 44 -8.08 0.48 6.82
CA ASP A 44 -8.39 -0.77 7.53
C ASP A 44 -8.27 -0.62 9.06
N GLU A 45 -7.23 0.08 9.53
CA GLU A 45 -7.07 0.42 10.96
C GLU A 45 -8.24 1.26 11.49
N ARG A 46 -8.63 2.32 10.77
CA ARG A 46 -9.78 3.15 11.14
C ARG A 46 -11.08 2.34 11.17
N ASN A 47 -11.28 1.49 10.18
CA ASN A 47 -12.47 0.65 10.08
C ASN A 47 -12.53 -0.38 11.22
N LYS A 48 -11.40 -0.97 11.62
CA LYS A 48 -11.33 -1.85 12.80
C LYS A 48 -11.76 -1.13 14.07
N ILE A 49 -11.28 0.09 14.29
CA ILE A 49 -11.67 0.90 15.47
C ILE A 49 -13.18 1.16 15.48
N ILE A 50 -13.76 1.50 14.32
CA ILE A 50 -15.22 1.71 14.19
C ILE A 50 -15.97 0.41 14.51
N GLN A 51 -15.55 -0.71 13.92
CA GLN A 51 -16.17 -2.02 14.18
C GLN A 51 -16.08 -2.44 15.66
N GLU A 52 -14.97 -2.16 16.33
CA GLU A 52 -14.82 -2.45 17.75
C GLU A 52 -15.72 -1.58 18.62
N ARG A 53 -15.90 -0.30 18.26
CA ARG A 53 -16.80 0.60 18.96
C ARG A 53 -18.27 0.23 18.77
N ASP A 54 -18.62 -0.19 17.56
CA ASP A 54 -20.00 -0.52 17.19
C ASP A 54 -20.36 -1.99 17.51
N LYS A 55 -19.44 -2.76 18.12
CA LYS A 55 -19.74 -4.11 18.60
C LYS A 55 -20.86 -4.03 19.65
N PRO A 56 -21.95 -4.82 19.51
CA PRO A 56 -23.00 -4.85 20.51
C PRO A 56 -22.43 -5.36 21.84
N LEU A 57 -22.66 -4.60 22.90
CA LEU A 57 -22.39 -5.04 24.26
C LEU A 57 -23.31 -6.25 24.51
N LYS A 58 -22.70 -7.40 24.83
CA LYS A 58 -23.42 -8.59 25.27
C LYS A 58 -24.04 -8.38 26.64
#